data_AF-A0A9D6ZQ77-F1
#
_entry.id   AF-A0A9D6ZQ77-F1
#
_cell.length_a   1.000
_cell.length_b   1.000
_cell.length_c   1.000
_cell.angle_alpha   90.00
_cell.angle_beta   90.00
_cell.angle_gamma   90.00
#
_symmetry.space_group_name_H-M   'P 1'
#
loop_
_entity.id
_entity.type
_entity.pdbx_description
1 polymer ?
#
loop_
_entity_poly.entity_id
_entity_poly.type
_entity_poly.pdbx_seq_one_letter_code
_entity_poly.pdbx_strand_id
1 'polypeptide(L)'
;MNEPAVALKHASETAQAGPRAAENAARRRNPYKLLPKLRGVVQWGFVLFFVLVGIEFHEFFRQAVSGGPITASRPPAVEGFLPISALMGLKRFLATGLYDEVHPAGLTILIAAIMSSFLARKVFCSWVCPVGGISRALEWAGKKMLWKRRKKETVVNRGVDLALSSLKYLLLAFFIWAVVIGMDKVAIYKFMNSTYNYAADAKMLLFFMDISRTAA
;
A
#
# COMPACT_ATOMS: atom_id res chain seq x y z
N MET A 1 14.18 41.13 -54.36
CA MET A 1 13.22 42.04 -53.71
C MET A 1 12.34 41.29 -52.70
N ASN A 2 12.90 40.71 -51.63
CA ASN A 2 12.09 39.95 -50.63
C ASN A 2 12.55 40.14 -49.17
N GLU A 3 13.34 41.18 -48.88
CA GLU A 3 13.83 41.47 -47.53
C GLU A 3 12.84 42.17 -46.58
N PRO A 4 11.92 43.08 -46.99
CA PRO A 4 11.11 43.81 -46.01
C PRO A 4 9.98 42.96 -45.38
N ALA A 5 9.55 41.88 -46.05
CA ALA A 5 8.46 41.03 -45.56
C ALA A 5 8.90 40.04 -44.45
N VAL A 6 10.18 39.65 -44.42
CA VAL A 6 10.73 38.73 -43.42
C VAL A 6 10.98 39.45 -42.09
N ALA A 7 11.45 40.70 -42.14
CA ALA A 7 11.68 41.52 -40.94
C ALA A 7 10.38 41.84 -40.16
N LEU A 8 9.27 42.11 -40.86
CA LEU A 8 7.97 42.37 -40.24
C LEU A 8 7.35 41.13 -39.57
N LYS A 9 7.58 39.94 -40.13
CA LYS A 9 7.17 38.68 -39.47
C LYS A 9 7.92 38.44 -38.16
N HIS A 10 9.24 38.64 -38.14
CA HIS A 10 10.04 38.46 -36.92
C HIS A 10 9.71 39.48 -35.81
N ALA A 11 9.33 40.71 -36.18
CA ALA A 11 8.88 41.72 -35.22
C ALA A 11 7.50 41.40 -34.60
N SER A 12 6.60 40.76 -35.36
CA SER A 12 5.27 40.37 -34.84
C SER A 12 5.30 39.10 -33.96
N GLU A 13 6.22 38.16 -34.21
CA GLU A 13 6.41 36.97 -33.38
C GLU A 13 7.04 37.27 -32.01
N THR A 14 7.97 38.23 -31.96
CA THR A 14 8.64 38.64 -30.71
C THR A 14 7.71 39.43 -29.78
N ALA A 15 6.77 40.21 -30.32
CA ALA A 15 5.78 40.95 -29.54
C ALA A 15 4.69 40.03 -28.91
N GLN A 16 4.36 38.91 -29.55
CA GLN A 16 3.32 37.97 -29.06
C GLN A 16 3.84 36.90 -28.09
N ALA A 17 5.15 36.71 -27.96
CA ALA A 17 5.76 35.71 -27.09
C ALA A 17 5.66 36.09 -25.59
N GLY A 18 5.77 37.37 -25.25
CA GLY A 18 5.71 37.88 -23.87
C GLY A 18 4.35 37.71 -23.17
N PRO A 19 3.22 38.11 -23.79
CA PRO A 19 1.89 38.00 -23.17
C PRO A 19 1.43 36.55 -23.00
N ARG A 20 1.67 35.69 -24.00
CA ARG A 20 1.28 34.27 -23.96
C ARG A 20 2.05 33.47 -22.91
N ALA A 21 3.31 33.80 -22.64
CA ALA A 21 4.09 33.14 -21.59
C ALA A 21 3.56 33.48 -20.18
N ALA A 22 3.19 34.74 -19.94
CA ALA A 22 2.60 35.20 -18.68
C ALA A 22 1.19 34.62 -18.45
N GLU A 23 0.37 34.56 -19.49
CA GLU A 23 -0.97 33.94 -19.44
C GLU A 23 -0.91 32.43 -19.15
N ASN A 24 0.03 31.72 -19.79
CA ASN A 24 0.27 30.29 -19.52
C ASN A 24 0.83 30.02 -18.11
N ALA A 25 1.58 30.96 -17.52
CA ALA A 25 2.08 30.88 -16.14
C ALA A 25 0.96 31.09 -15.11
N ALA A 26 0.03 32.02 -15.37
CA ALA A 26 -1.14 32.26 -14.52
C ALA A 26 -2.12 31.07 -14.54
N ARG A 27 -2.26 30.39 -15.70
CA ARG A 27 -3.18 29.25 -15.90
C ARG A 27 -2.72 27.93 -15.27
N ARG A 28 -1.46 27.81 -14.85
CA ARG A 28 -0.90 26.58 -14.22
C ARG A 28 -0.76 26.66 -12.69
N ARG A 29 -1.50 27.52 -12.00
CA ARG A 29 -1.61 27.43 -10.54
C ARG A 29 -2.49 26.22 -10.20
N ASN A 30 -1.87 25.06 -10.01
CA ASN A 30 -2.56 23.87 -9.53
C ASN A 30 -3.27 24.21 -8.20
N PRO A 31 -4.62 24.21 -8.15
CA PRO A 31 -5.37 24.59 -6.95
C PRO A 31 -5.17 23.60 -5.79
N TYR A 32 -4.59 22.43 -6.09
CA TYR A 32 -4.41 21.31 -5.16
C TYR A 32 -3.01 21.21 -4.56
N LYS A 33 -2.24 22.31 -4.46
CA LYS A 33 -0.87 22.28 -3.90
C LYS A 33 -0.78 21.75 -2.46
N LEU A 34 -1.88 21.83 -1.70
CA LEU A 34 -1.94 21.33 -0.32
C LEU A 34 -2.08 19.80 -0.24
N LEU A 35 -2.75 19.17 -1.21
CA LEU A 35 -3.05 17.74 -1.20
C LEU A 35 -1.80 16.84 -1.14
N PRO A 36 -0.72 17.08 -1.91
CA PRO A 36 0.50 16.29 -1.81
C PRO A 36 1.21 16.38 -0.47
N LYS A 37 1.15 17.55 0.20
CA LYS A 37 1.73 17.77 1.53
C LYS A 37 0.89 17.07 2.59
N LEU A 38 -0.43 17.26 2.55
CA LEU A 38 -1.37 16.61 3.47
C LEU A 38 -1.26 15.09 3.38
N ARG A 39 -1.22 14.53 2.17
CA ARG A 39 -0.98 13.10 1.95
C ARG A 39 0.31 12.63 2.61
N GLY A 40 1.39 13.40 2.48
CA GLY A 40 2.68 13.07 3.12
C GLY A 40 2.58 13.04 4.65
N VAL A 41 1.91 14.01 5.26
CA VAL A 41 1.70 14.07 6.72
C VAL A 41 0.88 12.86 7.19
N VAL A 42 -0.22 12.55 6.50
CA VAL A 42 -1.07 11.40 6.83
C VAL A 42 -0.29 10.09 6.70
N GLN A 43 0.46 9.90 5.62
CA GLN A 43 1.29 8.71 5.42
C GLN A 43 2.33 8.54 6.53
N TRP A 44 3.02 9.60 6.94
CA TRP A 44 3.98 9.54 8.06
C TRP A 44 3.29 9.27 9.40
N GLY A 45 2.10 9.82 9.61
CA GLY A 45 1.26 9.50 10.77
C GLY A 45 0.93 8.01 10.84
N PHE A 46 0.51 7.40 9.73
CA PHE A 46 0.24 5.96 9.67
C PHE A 46 1.51 5.13 9.84
N VAL A 47 2.64 5.51 9.23
CA VAL A 47 3.92 4.82 9.45
C VAL A 47 4.29 4.82 10.93
N LEU A 48 4.21 5.97 11.60
CA LEU A 48 4.47 6.07 13.03
C LEU A 48 3.50 5.20 13.84
N PHE A 49 2.21 5.26 13.52
CA PHE A 49 1.19 4.41 14.15
C PHE A 49 1.53 2.91 14.04
N PHE A 50 1.89 2.43 12.84
CA PHE A 50 2.26 1.03 12.65
C PHE A 50 3.58 0.64 13.33
N VAL A 51 4.54 1.57 13.47
CA VAL A 51 5.75 1.35 14.27
C VAL A 51 5.40 1.16 15.74
N LEU A 52 4.53 2.01 16.30
CA LEU A 52 4.08 1.88 17.68
C LEU A 52 3.32 0.57 17.93
N VAL A 53 2.40 0.22 17.03
CA VAL A 53 1.70 -1.08 17.05
C VAL A 53 2.69 -2.24 16.99
N GLY A 54 3.74 -2.13 16.17
CA GLY A 54 4.78 -3.15 16.07
C GLY A 54 5.57 -3.32 17.37
N ILE A 55 5.87 -2.23 18.08
CA ILE A 55 6.55 -2.26 19.38
C ILE A 55 5.66 -2.92 20.44
N GLU A 56 4.39 -2.52 20.52
CA GLU A 56 3.40 -3.12 21.43
C GLU A 56 3.23 -4.62 21.16
N PHE A 57 3.11 -5.00 19.88
CA PHE A 57 2.99 -6.39 19.49
C PHE A 57 4.25 -7.22 19.78
N HIS A 58 5.44 -6.63 19.62
CA HIS A 58 6.69 -7.30 19.95
C HIS A 58 6.80 -7.57 21.45
N GLU A 59 6.36 -6.64 22.30
CA GLU A 59 6.37 -6.84 23.75
C GLU A 59 5.35 -7.92 24.16
N PHE A 60 4.15 -7.91 23.56
CA PHE A 60 3.18 -8.99 23.70
C PHE A 60 3.78 -10.35 23.30
N PHE A 61 4.43 -10.43 22.14
CA PHE A 61 5.06 -11.65 21.66
C PHE A 61 6.14 -12.15 22.62
N ARG A 62 7.02 -11.27 23.09
CA ARG A 62 8.09 -11.62 24.03
C ARG A 62 7.52 -12.18 25.33
N GLN A 63 6.47 -11.56 25.87
CA GLN A 63 5.79 -12.04 27.07
C GLN A 63 5.10 -13.38 26.84
N ALA A 64 4.39 -13.54 25.72
CA ALA A 64 3.69 -14.77 25.36
C ALA A 64 4.64 -15.98 25.21
N VAL A 65 5.84 -15.76 24.66
CA VAL A 65 6.85 -16.83 24.48
C VAL A 65 7.64 -17.09 25.79
N SER A 66 7.79 -16.09 26.65
CA SER A 66 8.55 -16.23 27.91
C SER A 66 7.90 -17.13 28.97
N GLY A 67 6.62 -17.47 28.82
CA GLY A 67 5.85 -18.24 29.81
C GLY A 67 5.54 -17.49 31.11
N GLY A 68 5.90 -16.19 31.19
CA GLY A 68 5.59 -15.31 32.31
C GLY A 68 4.18 -14.67 32.22
N PRO A 69 3.83 -13.77 33.15
CA PRO A 69 2.55 -13.07 33.12
C PRO A 69 2.44 -12.17 31.87
N ILE A 70 1.35 -12.31 31.12
CA ILE A 70 1.04 -11.47 29.96
C ILE A 70 0.37 -10.19 30.46
N THR A 71 1.06 -9.06 30.30
CA THR A 71 0.59 -7.72 30.69
C THR A 71 0.30 -6.83 29.47
N ALA A 72 0.96 -7.09 28.35
CA ALA A 72 0.69 -6.43 27.08
C ALA A 72 -0.58 -7.00 26.42
N SER A 73 -1.39 -6.14 25.82
CA SER A 73 -2.53 -6.57 25.00
C SER A 73 -2.08 -6.87 23.58
N ARG A 74 -2.79 -7.77 22.88
CA ARG A 74 -2.59 -7.99 21.44
C ARG A 74 -3.24 -6.83 20.66
N PRO A 75 -2.48 -5.98 19.96
CA PRO A 75 -3.05 -4.84 19.24
C PRO A 75 -3.87 -5.31 18.01
N PRO A 76 -5.15 -4.91 17.90
CA PRO A 76 -6.05 -5.36 16.83
C PRO A 76 -5.62 -4.88 15.43
N ALA A 77 -4.81 -3.81 15.36
CA ALA A 77 -4.31 -3.27 14.11
C ALA A 77 -3.39 -4.26 13.35
N VAL A 78 -2.77 -5.23 14.04
CA VAL A 78 -1.88 -6.23 13.43
C VAL A 78 -2.66 -7.18 12.51
N GLU A 79 -3.94 -7.42 12.80
CA GLU A 79 -4.80 -8.28 11.97
C GLU A 79 -4.98 -7.73 10.55
N GLY A 80 -4.78 -6.43 10.35
CA GLY A 80 -4.79 -5.80 9.03
C GLY A 80 -3.71 -6.31 8.08
N PHE A 81 -2.66 -6.96 8.60
CA PHE A 81 -1.60 -7.58 7.81
C PHE A 81 -1.88 -9.05 7.43
N LEU A 82 -3.02 -9.62 7.83
CA LEU A 82 -3.40 -11.02 7.58
C LEU A 82 -4.55 -11.11 6.54
N PRO A 83 -4.31 -10.78 5.27
CA PRO A 83 -5.37 -10.72 4.26
C PRO A 83 -6.02 -12.08 3.98
N ILE A 84 -5.27 -13.18 4.13
CA ILE A 84 -5.79 -14.54 3.91
C ILE A 84 -6.79 -14.90 5.01
N SER A 85 -6.45 -14.63 6.28
CA SER A 85 -7.35 -14.89 7.42
C SER A 85 -8.63 -14.06 7.30
N ALA A 86 -8.49 -12.77 7.00
CA ALA A 86 -9.63 -11.88 6.77
C ALA A 86 -10.52 -12.32 5.58
N LEU A 87 -9.92 -12.84 4.50
CA LEU A 87 -10.67 -13.36 3.35
C LEU A 87 -11.49 -14.61 3.72
N MET A 88 -10.94 -15.49 4.56
CA MET A 88 -11.67 -16.66 5.08
C MET A 88 -12.81 -16.23 6.02
N GLY A 89 -12.55 -15.27 6.90
CA GLY A 89 -13.57 -14.66 7.76
C GLY A 89 -14.70 -14.03 6.94
N LEU A 90 -14.37 -13.32 5.85
CA LEU A 90 -15.35 -12.73 4.94
C LEU A 90 -16.20 -13.79 4.23
N LYS A 91 -15.59 -14.89 3.77
CA LYS A 91 -16.34 -16.00 3.18
C LYS A 91 -17.30 -16.64 4.19
N ARG A 92 -16.85 -16.87 5.43
CA ARG A 92 -17.71 -17.39 6.51
C ARG A 92 -18.86 -16.44 6.81
N PHE A 93 -18.57 -15.14 6.92
CA PHE A 93 -19.57 -14.11 7.18
C PHE A 93 -20.64 -14.10 6.09
N LEU A 94 -20.26 -14.14 4.80
CA LEU A 94 -21.20 -14.20 3.69
C LEU A 94 -22.00 -15.52 3.65
N ALA A 95 -21.41 -16.64 4.08
CA ALA A 95 -22.06 -17.95 4.02
C ALA A 95 -22.96 -18.27 5.22
N THR A 96 -22.72 -17.66 6.38
CA THR A 96 -23.39 -18.02 7.65
C THR A 96 -23.98 -16.83 8.41
N GLY A 97 -23.61 -15.60 8.05
CA GLY A 97 -23.95 -14.39 8.81
C GLY A 97 -23.16 -14.20 10.11
N LEU A 98 -22.29 -15.15 10.48
CA LEU A 98 -21.50 -15.10 11.71
C LEU A 98 -20.21 -14.32 11.49
N TYR A 99 -19.88 -13.45 12.45
CA TYR A 99 -18.62 -12.71 12.47
C TYR A 99 -17.43 -13.61 12.84
N ASP A 100 -16.23 -13.19 12.45
CA ASP A 100 -15.00 -13.87 12.85
C ASP A 100 -14.69 -13.57 14.32
N GLU A 101 -14.80 -14.57 15.18
CA GLU A 101 -14.50 -14.47 16.62
C GLU A 101 -12.99 -14.48 16.89
N VAL A 102 -12.18 -15.01 15.96
CA VAL A 102 -10.74 -15.14 16.13
C VAL A 102 -10.03 -13.86 15.72
N HIS A 103 -10.41 -13.29 14.57
CA HIS A 103 -9.83 -12.06 14.02
C HIS A 103 -10.91 -11.04 13.60
N PRO A 104 -11.67 -10.49 14.57
CA PRO A 104 -12.76 -9.56 14.26
C PRO A 104 -12.26 -8.25 13.64
N ALA A 105 -11.06 -7.80 14.00
CA ALA A 105 -10.49 -6.56 13.46
C ALA A 105 -10.02 -6.78 12.01
N GLY A 106 -9.43 -7.93 11.69
CA GLY A 106 -9.00 -8.29 10.34
C GLY A 106 -10.16 -8.29 9.35
N LEU A 107 -11.29 -8.92 9.71
CA LEU A 107 -12.51 -8.89 8.90
C LEU A 107 -13.01 -7.46 8.68
N THR A 108 -13.08 -6.67 9.75
CA THR A 108 -13.56 -5.28 9.69
C THR A 108 -12.66 -4.41 8.80
N ILE A 109 -11.34 -4.52 8.94
CA ILE A 109 -10.36 -3.77 8.14
C ILE A 109 -10.47 -4.17 6.66
N LEU A 110 -10.65 -5.45 6.35
CA LEU A 110 -10.83 -5.91 4.98
C LEU A 110 -12.11 -5.35 4.35
N ILE A 111 -13.24 -5.38 5.07
CA ILE A 111 -14.49 -4.79 4.59
C ILE A 111 -14.31 -3.29 4.35
N ALA A 112 -13.69 -2.57 5.29
CA ALA A 112 -13.40 -1.15 5.14
C ALA A 112 -12.48 -0.87 3.94
N ALA A 113 -11.48 -1.71 3.71
CA ALA A 113 -10.58 -1.61 2.56
C ALA A 113 -11.31 -1.84 1.23
N ILE A 114 -12.20 -2.83 1.15
CA ILE A 114 -13.02 -3.10 -0.05
C ILE A 114 -13.98 -1.93 -0.31
N MET A 115 -14.71 -1.48 0.72
CA MET A 115 -15.66 -0.37 0.60
C MET A 115 -14.98 0.94 0.21
N SER A 116 -13.86 1.27 0.85
CA SER A 116 -13.08 2.46 0.49
C SER A 116 -12.46 2.37 -0.90
N SER A 117 -12.07 1.18 -1.35
CA SER A 117 -11.58 0.95 -2.72
C SER A 117 -12.70 1.09 -3.75
N PHE A 118 -13.91 0.63 -3.44
CA PHE A 118 -15.07 0.81 -4.33
C PHE A 118 -15.46 2.28 -4.45
N LEU A 119 -15.51 3.01 -3.33
CA LEU A 119 -15.96 4.40 -3.31
C LEU A 119 -14.89 5.38 -3.83
N ALA A 120 -13.61 5.10 -3.57
CA ALA A 120 -12.54 6.07 -3.77
C ALA A 120 -11.30 5.51 -4.52
N ARG A 121 -11.42 4.33 -5.16
CA ARG A 121 -10.41 3.61 -5.97
C ARG A 121 -9.05 3.35 -5.33
N LYS A 122 -8.28 4.41 -5.06
CA LYS A 122 -6.88 4.33 -4.60
C LYS A 122 -6.63 5.09 -3.29
N VAL A 123 -7.67 5.49 -2.55
CA VAL A 123 -7.49 6.26 -1.31
C VAL A 123 -6.78 5.44 -0.23
N PHE A 124 -7.18 4.19 0.01
CA PHE A 124 -6.55 3.35 1.03
C PHE A 124 -5.04 3.20 0.83
N CYS A 125 -4.62 2.76 -0.35
CA CYS A 125 -3.20 2.58 -0.68
C CYS A 125 -2.40 3.90 -0.74
N SER A 126 -3.06 5.02 -1.03
CA SER A 126 -2.38 6.33 -1.19
C SER A 126 -2.24 7.11 0.11
N TRP A 127 -3.14 6.89 1.08
CA TRP A 127 -3.21 7.66 2.34
C TRP A 127 -2.92 6.81 3.58
N VAL A 128 -3.56 5.65 3.70
CA VAL A 128 -3.54 4.82 4.93
C VAL A 128 -2.40 3.80 4.92
N CYS A 129 -2.04 3.28 3.74
CA CYS A 129 -1.04 2.22 3.65
C CYS A 129 0.38 2.70 4.03
N PRO A 130 1.05 2.07 5.01
CA PRO A 130 2.40 2.46 5.45
C PRO A 130 3.45 2.22 4.35
N VAL A 131 3.25 1.20 3.52
CA VAL A 131 4.13 0.89 2.37
C VAL A 131 4.22 2.09 1.43
N GLY A 132 3.11 2.78 1.20
CA GLY A 132 3.09 3.98 0.36
C GLY A 132 3.92 5.14 0.94
N GLY A 133 4.04 5.24 2.26
CA GLY A 133 4.93 6.20 2.93
C GLY A 133 6.40 5.81 2.76
N ILE A 134 6.71 4.54 3.00
CA ILE A 134 8.07 3.98 2.84
C ILE A 134 8.55 4.12 1.40
N SER A 135 7.73 3.81 0.39
CA SER A 135 8.10 3.96 -1.02
C SER A 135 8.45 5.40 -1.38
N ARG A 136 7.78 6.41 -0.79
CA ARG A 136 8.12 7.83 -1.00
C ARG A 136 9.41 8.21 -0.30
N ALA A 137 9.65 7.68 0.90
CA ALA A 137 10.92 7.88 1.60
C ALA A 137 12.08 7.29 0.78
N LEU A 138 11.89 6.10 0.20
CA LEU A 138 12.85 5.46 -0.70
C LEU A 138 13.08 6.26 -1.99
N GLU A 139 12.01 6.80 -2.59
CA GLU A 139 12.10 7.66 -3.77
C GLU A 139 12.92 8.93 -3.46
N TRP A 140 12.66 9.57 -2.32
CA TRP A 140 13.38 10.77 -1.89
C TRP A 140 14.85 10.46 -1.58
N ALA A 141 15.12 9.38 -0.84
CA ALA A 141 16.47 8.94 -0.51
C ALA A 141 17.24 8.54 -1.76
N GLY A 142 16.63 7.80 -2.68
CA GLY A 142 17.21 7.39 -3.95
C GLY A 142 17.56 8.56 -4.84
N LYS A 143 16.68 9.57 -4.96
CA LYS A 143 16.95 10.83 -5.68
C LYS A 143 18.13 11.60 -5.08
N LYS A 144 18.24 11.64 -3.75
CA LYS A 144 19.28 12.39 -3.04
C LYS A 144 20.64 11.69 -3.05
N MET A 145 20.66 10.36 -2.97
CA MET A 145 21.87 9.54 -2.79
C MET A 145 22.41 8.97 -4.12
N LEU A 146 21.56 8.28 -4.88
CA LEU A 146 21.98 7.43 -6.01
C LEU A 146 21.74 8.09 -7.38
N TRP A 147 20.70 8.93 -7.50
CA TRP A 147 20.23 9.46 -8.78
C TRP A 147 20.73 10.87 -9.16
N LYS A 148 21.65 11.47 -8.39
CA LYS A 148 22.22 12.80 -8.71
C LYS A 148 22.84 12.89 -10.12
N ARG A 149 23.25 11.77 -10.73
CA ARG A 149 23.89 11.74 -12.07
C ARG A 149 23.06 11.12 -13.20
N ARG A 150 21.88 10.52 -12.94
CA ARG A 150 21.07 9.84 -13.97
C ARG A 150 19.80 10.66 -14.23
N LYS A 151 19.85 11.52 -15.26
CA LYS A 151 18.72 12.35 -15.73
C LYS A 151 17.63 11.57 -16.49
N LYS A 152 17.90 10.32 -16.89
CA LYS A 152 16.93 9.52 -17.64
C LYS A 152 16.15 8.65 -16.67
N GLU A 153 14.86 8.95 -16.50
CA GLU A 153 13.90 8.01 -15.92
C GLU A 153 14.05 6.70 -16.71
N THR A 154 14.61 5.67 -16.06
CA THR A 154 14.72 4.35 -16.66
C THR A 154 13.31 3.78 -16.73
N VAL A 155 12.64 4.05 -17.85
CA VAL A 155 11.33 3.50 -18.15
C VAL A 155 11.51 1.98 -18.25
N VAL A 156 10.91 1.25 -17.32
CA VAL A 156 10.91 -0.22 -17.33
C VAL A 156 10.26 -0.67 -18.65
N ASN A 157 10.86 -1.65 -19.33
CA ASN A 157 10.30 -2.20 -20.55
C ASN A 157 8.88 -2.73 -20.24
N ARG A 158 7.91 -2.37 -21.08
CA ARG A 158 6.49 -2.75 -20.92
C ARG A 158 6.29 -4.26 -20.73
N GLY A 159 7.13 -5.09 -21.34
CA GLY A 159 7.08 -6.55 -21.15
C GLY A 159 7.43 -6.98 -19.72
N VAL A 160 8.45 -6.35 -19.11
CA VAL A 160 8.86 -6.62 -17.72
C VAL A 160 7.81 -6.12 -16.73
N ASP A 161 7.27 -4.92 -16.96
CA ASP A 161 6.19 -4.37 -16.14
C ASP A 161 4.94 -5.25 -16.18
N LEU A 162 4.59 -5.79 -17.36
CA LEU A 162 3.48 -6.72 -17.52
C LEU A 162 3.74 -8.07 -16.82
N ALA A 163 4.96 -8.60 -16.91
CA ALA A 163 5.33 -9.85 -16.25
C ALA A 163 5.32 -9.73 -14.71
N LEU A 164 5.85 -8.62 -14.17
CA LEU A 164 5.80 -8.36 -12.72
C LEU A 164 4.36 -8.10 -12.26
N SER A 165 3.56 -7.41 -13.08
CA SER A 165 2.16 -7.15 -12.78
C SER A 165 1.28 -8.38 -12.90
N SER A 166 1.58 -9.35 -13.77
CA SER A 166 0.78 -10.57 -13.93
C SER A 166 0.87 -11.48 -12.71
N LEU A 167 2.02 -11.52 -12.04
CA LEU A 167 2.23 -12.33 -10.83
C LEU A 167 1.19 -12.00 -9.73
N LYS A 168 0.90 -10.73 -9.49
CA LYS A 168 -0.09 -10.34 -8.47
C LYS A 168 -1.51 -10.81 -8.83
N TYR A 169 -1.85 -10.82 -10.12
CA TYR A 169 -3.18 -11.23 -10.58
C TYR A 169 -3.31 -12.75 -10.63
N LEU A 170 -2.24 -13.47 -10.95
CA LEU A 170 -2.18 -14.92 -10.83
C LEU A 170 -2.33 -15.37 -9.38
N LEU A 171 -1.60 -14.72 -8.46
CA LEU A 171 -1.71 -15.01 -7.03
C LEU A 171 -3.12 -14.72 -6.51
N LEU A 172 -3.70 -13.58 -6.90
CA LEU A 172 -5.07 -13.22 -6.54
C LEU A 172 -6.08 -14.24 -7.11
N ALA A 173 -5.94 -14.61 -8.39
CA ALA A 173 -6.81 -15.60 -9.03
C ALA A 173 -6.70 -16.96 -8.35
N PHE A 174 -5.48 -17.38 -7.98
CA PHE A 174 -5.24 -18.60 -7.22
C PHE A 174 -5.96 -18.58 -5.88
N PHE A 175 -5.82 -17.52 -5.09
CA PHE A 175 -6.53 -17.41 -3.80
C PHE A 175 -8.04 -17.37 -3.98
N ILE A 176 -8.57 -16.59 -4.92
CA ILE A 176 -10.01 -16.57 -5.20
C ILE A 176 -10.49 -17.96 -5.59
N TRP A 177 -9.79 -18.66 -6.48
CA TRP A 177 -10.16 -20.00 -6.90
C TRP A 177 -10.11 -21.00 -5.73
N ALA A 178 -9.01 -21.01 -4.97
CA ALA A 178 -8.83 -21.91 -3.83
C ALA A 178 -9.86 -21.65 -2.71
N VAL A 179 -10.11 -20.38 -2.40
CA VAL A 179 -11.05 -19.99 -1.35
C VAL A 179 -12.49 -20.21 -1.79
N VAL A 180 -12.89 -19.75 -2.98
CA VAL A 180 -14.28 -19.81 -3.43
C VAL A 180 -14.69 -21.23 -3.80
N ILE A 181 -13.87 -21.93 -4.60
CA ILE A 181 -14.18 -23.24 -5.17
C ILE A 181 -13.60 -24.37 -4.32
N GLY A 182 -12.38 -24.21 -3.82
CA GLY A 182 -11.63 -25.31 -3.19
C GLY A 182 -11.99 -25.62 -1.73
N MET A 183 -12.67 -24.72 -1.00
CA MET A 183 -12.95 -24.90 0.43
C MET A 183 -14.45 -24.93 0.74
N ASP A 184 -14.93 -26.02 1.33
CA ASP A 184 -16.27 -26.09 1.92
C ASP A 184 -16.35 -25.36 3.28
N LYS A 185 -17.57 -25.11 3.79
CA LYS A 185 -17.83 -24.45 5.08
C LYS A 185 -17.07 -25.12 6.24
N VAL A 186 -17.01 -26.45 6.24
CA VAL A 186 -16.29 -27.23 7.27
C VAL A 186 -14.78 -26.97 7.20
N ALA A 187 -14.21 -26.89 6.00
CA ALA A 187 -12.80 -26.62 5.81
C ALA A 187 -12.41 -25.21 6.29
N ILE A 188 -13.28 -24.23 6.05
CA ILE A 188 -13.10 -22.85 6.54
C ILE A 188 -13.13 -22.83 8.06
N TYR A 189 -14.11 -23.48 8.69
CA TYR A 189 -14.20 -23.54 10.15
C TYR A 189 -12.96 -24.22 10.77
N LYS A 190 -12.48 -25.31 10.17
CA LYS A 190 -11.24 -25.98 10.59
C LYS A 190 -10.01 -25.09 10.45
N PHE A 191 -9.90 -24.33 9.36
CA PHE A 191 -8.79 -23.40 9.17
C PHE A 191 -8.83 -22.27 10.20
N MET A 192 -10.00 -21.66 10.41
CA MET A 192 -10.16 -20.54 11.35
C MET A 192 -9.80 -20.93 12.77
N ASN A 193 -10.15 -22.16 13.17
CA ASN A 193 -9.84 -22.72 14.48
C ASN A 193 -8.51 -23.47 14.54
N SER A 194 -7.71 -23.41 13.48
CA SER A 194 -6.38 -24.04 13.48
C SER A 194 -5.41 -23.21 14.33
N THR A 195 -4.48 -23.90 14.99
CA THR A 195 -3.37 -23.25 15.71
C THR A 195 -2.54 -22.35 14.79
N TYR A 196 -2.50 -22.65 13.49
CA TYR A 196 -1.88 -21.79 12.49
C TYR A 196 -2.56 -20.43 12.41
N ASN A 197 -3.89 -20.38 12.34
CA ASN A 197 -4.62 -19.12 12.21
C ASN A 197 -4.53 -18.29 13.50
N TYR A 198 -4.67 -18.93 14.66
CA TYR A 198 -4.54 -18.26 15.97
C TYR A 198 -3.18 -17.58 16.19
N ALA A 199 -2.10 -18.14 15.65
CA ALA A 199 -0.74 -17.64 15.79
C ALA A 199 -0.16 -17.07 14.48
N ALA A 200 -1.00 -16.73 13.51
CA ALA A 200 -0.55 -16.33 12.18
C ALA A 200 0.24 -15.02 12.18
N ASP A 201 -0.15 -14.07 13.03
CA ASP A 201 0.53 -12.80 13.28
C ASP A 201 1.87 -12.99 14.00
N ALA A 202 1.91 -13.87 15.01
CA ALA A 202 3.11 -14.24 15.73
C ALA A 202 4.12 -14.93 14.80
N LYS A 203 3.65 -15.82 13.91
CA LYS A 203 4.47 -16.43 12.86
C LYS A 203 4.96 -15.43 11.84
N MET A 204 4.14 -14.46 11.45
CA MET A 204 4.58 -13.37 10.58
C MET A 204 5.70 -12.57 11.23
N LEU A 205 5.57 -12.20 12.50
CA LEU A 205 6.62 -11.50 13.24
C LEU A 205 7.90 -12.35 13.34
N LEU A 206 7.76 -13.63 13.70
CA LEU A 206 8.89 -14.56 13.81
C LEU A 206 9.65 -14.67 12.47
N PHE A 207 8.94 -14.76 11.35
CA PHE A 207 9.55 -14.74 10.01
C PHE A 207 10.41 -13.49 9.76
N PHE A 208 9.98 -12.32 10.23
CA PHE A 208 10.75 -11.09 10.06
C PHE A 208 11.90 -10.94 11.07
N MET A 209 11.76 -11.47 12.28
CA MET A 209 12.83 -11.46 13.29
C MET A 209 13.94 -12.45 12.91
N ASP A 210 13.56 -13.64 12.46
CA ASP A 210 14.46 -14.73 12.09
C ASP A 210 14.60 -14.83 10.56
N ILE A 211 14.67 -13.68 9.88
CA ILE A 211 14.88 -13.69 8.43
C ILE A 211 16.28 -14.25 8.15
N SER A 212 16.34 -15.52 7.76
CA SER A 212 17.60 -16.19 7.44
C SER A 212 18.36 -15.36 6.41
N ARG A 213 19.61 -14.98 6.74
CA ARG A 213 20.49 -14.21 5.83
C ARG A 213 20.81 -14.94 4.52
N THR A 214 20.41 -16.21 4.43
CA THR A 214 20.51 -17.10 3.28
C THR A 214 19.19 -17.85 3.14
N ALA A 215 18.37 -17.47 2.16
CA ALA A 215 17.53 -18.46 1.49
C ALA A 215 18.47 -19.29 0.62
N ALA A 216 19.03 -20.34 1.20
CA ALA A 216 19.78 -21.40 0.52
C ALA A 216 19.22 -22.73 1.01
#